data_AF-I7LNY7-F1
#
_entry.id   AF-I7LNY7-F1
#
_cell.length_a   1.000
_cell.length_b   1.000
_cell.length_c   1.000
_cell.angle_alpha   90.00
_cell.angle_beta   90.00
_cell.angle_gamma   90.00
#
_symmetry.space_group_name_H-M   'P 1'
#
loop_
_entity.id
_entity.type
_entity.pdbx_description
1 polymer ?
#
loop_
_entity_poly.entity_id
_entity_poly.type
_entity_poly.pdbx_seq_one_letter_code
_entity_poly.pdbx_strand_id
1 'polypeptide(L)'
;MLIHMAGYPNYLVIVLALIGAVIACGCMAAGGDETPADRISGNGTVTYIDLEGGFYGIVADDGERYLPADLPEEYRIDGLRVWFTADVAHDIATIQQWGTPVDIVSVEKGDTRRTVAANGTVTYIDLEGGFYGIVAEDGMNYRPTNLPAEYQIDGLRVQFSADLEEDTVGFQMWGTPVAVRTIEPIGGVRLVAGNGTVTYVDLEGGFYGIVADDGEAYLPLGLNETWLVDGKNVTFVARVMEDVMTYQMWGTPVEVIAIDTAGNATFVAANGTVTYIDLEGGFYGIIADDGGRYLPLGLEDRYRVDGMQVTFAGEVARDAVTIQQWGVPVEILDISWACSRCGGSVGIANPAAVWCTEQGHTYEIRKNPDGSEYGVCIFANGTVVDAWDYYRQTH
;
A
#
# COMPACT_ATOMS: atom_id res chain seq x y z
N MET A 1 63.51 21.84 54.30
CA MET A 1 63.03 22.66 55.44
C MET A 1 61.51 22.48 55.48
N LEU A 2 60.98 21.91 56.58
CA LEU A 2 59.58 21.93 57.09
C LEU A 2 58.43 21.28 56.25
N ILE A 3 57.39 20.56 56.73
CA ILE A 3 56.89 19.80 57.92
C ILE A 3 55.72 18.93 57.33
N HIS A 4 55.64 17.61 57.49
CA HIS A 4 54.92 16.80 58.50
C HIS A 4 53.39 17.02 58.71
N MET A 5 52.69 15.87 58.87
CA MET A 5 51.34 15.59 59.46
C MET A 5 50.13 15.61 58.50
N ALA A 6 49.43 14.49 58.24
CA ALA A 6 48.56 13.68 59.14
C ALA A 6 47.49 14.56 59.81
N GLY A 7 46.19 14.42 59.54
CA GLY A 7 45.37 13.24 59.79
C GLY A 7 44.44 13.55 60.98
N TYR A 8 43.15 13.30 60.79
CA TYR A 8 42.23 12.59 61.70
C TYR A 8 40.82 13.20 61.90
N PRO A 9 39.81 12.31 62.05
CA PRO A 9 38.37 12.56 62.22
C PRO A 9 37.96 12.53 63.71
N ASN A 10 36.65 12.61 63.99
CA ASN A 10 35.87 11.80 64.96
C ASN A 10 34.58 12.55 65.36
N TYR A 11 33.40 11.97 65.10
CA TYR A 11 32.66 11.07 66.01
C TYR A 11 32.26 11.71 67.34
N LEU A 12 30.94 11.94 67.49
CA LEU A 12 30.10 11.83 68.71
C LEU A 12 28.83 12.68 68.44
N VAL A 13 27.57 12.29 68.69
CA VAL A 13 27.00 11.14 69.38
C VAL A 13 25.45 11.20 69.24
N ILE A 14 24.76 10.06 69.44
CA ILE A 14 23.32 9.89 69.85
C ILE A 14 22.27 10.10 68.73
N VAL A 15 21.62 9.07 68.15
CA VAL A 15 20.62 8.11 68.68
C VAL A 15 19.17 8.66 68.73
N LEU A 16 18.33 8.10 67.85
CA LEU A 16 16.88 7.80 67.92
C LEU A 16 15.79 8.91 67.98
N ALA A 17 14.84 8.75 67.04
CA ALA A 17 13.38 8.71 67.22
C ALA A 17 12.50 9.95 66.89
N LEU A 18 11.69 9.74 65.82
CA LEU A 18 10.22 9.91 65.73
C LEU A 18 9.54 11.30 65.68
N ILE A 19 8.71 11.42 64.63
CA ILE A 19 7.40 12.12 64.49
C ILE A 19 7.36 13.58 64.01
N GLY A 20 6.84 13.76 62.78
CA GLY A 20 5.65 14.55 62.47
C GLY A 20 5.77 16.05 62.23
N ALA A 21 5.49 16.50 61.00
CA ALA A 21 4.50 17.55 60.66
C ALA A 21 4.57 17.97 59.18
N VAL A 22 3.44 17.81 58.48
CA VAL A 22 3.10 18.47 57.22
C VAL A 22 2.73 19.92 57.51
N ILE A 23 3.34 20.91 56.86
CA ILE A 23 2.72 22.22 56.55
C ILE A 23 3.21 22.71 55.18
N ALA A 24 2.23 23.13 54.40
CA ALA A 24 2.27 23.66 53.05
C ALA A 24 2.97 25.03 52.90
N CYS A 25 3.52 25.26 51.70
CA CYS A 25 3.63 26.55 51.02
C CYS A 25 3.97 26.18 49.56
N GLY A 26 3.14 26.41 48.53
CA GLY A 26 2.35 27.60 48.26
C GLY A 26 3.11 28.47 47.27
N CYS A 27 3.07 28.15 45.98
CA CYS A 27 3.41 29.09 44.90
C CYS A 27 2.27 29.10 43.88
N MET A 28 1.90 30.33 43.53
CA MET A 28 0.71 30.75 42.83
C MET A 28 0.75 30.34 41.35
N ALA A 29 -0.37 29.84 40.83
CA ALA A 29 -0.67 29.88 39.40
C ALA A 29 -1.84 30.84 39.22
N ALA A 30 -1.56 31.95 38.54
CA ALA A 30 -2.52 32.92 38.09
C ALA A 30 -3.45 32.31 37.04
N GLY A 31 -4.72 32.71 37.07
CA GLY A 31 -5.78 32.18 36.23
C GLY A 31 -5.54 32.38 34.73
N GLY A 32 -5.86 31.32 33.99
CA GLY A 32 -6.45 31.37 32.67
C GLY A 32 -7.71 30.51 32.74
N ASP A 33 -8.86 31.13 32.56
CA ASP A 33 -10.15 30.46 32.43
C ASP A 33 -10.25 29.75 31.06
N GLU A 34 -10.87 28.57 31.12
CA GLU A 34 -11.58 27.81 30.07
C GLU A 34 -10.79 27.09 28.95
N THR A 35 -10.45 25.82 29.22
CA THR A 35 -10.41 24.73 28.24
C THR A 35 -11.16 23.52 28.81
N PRO A 36 -12.16 22.91 28.13
CA PRO A 36 -12.91 21.79 28.69
C PRO A 36 -12.04 20.54 28.69
N ALA A 37 -11.72 20.02 29.86
CA ALA A 37 -10.91 18.81 30.03
C ALA A 37 -11.66 17.50 29.73
N ASP A 38 -12.94 17.60 29.32
CA ASP A 38 -13.88 16.48 29.33
C ASP A 38 -14.53 16.20 27.96
N ARG A 39 -14.02 16.79 26.88
CA ARG A 39 -14.51 16.53 25.53
C ARG A 39 -13.77 15.36 24.89
N ILE A 40 -14.55 14.34 24.50
CA ILE A 40 -14.07 13.12 23.84
C ILE A 40 -14.58 13.06 22.41
N SER A 41 -13.87 12.33 21.55
CA SER A 41 -14.30 12.04 20.19
C SER A 41 -13.73 10.72 19.71
N GLY A 42 -14.46 10.01 18.86
CA GLY A 42 -13.97 8.77 18.28
C GLY A 42 -14.99 8.07 17.38
N ASN A 43 -14.56 6.97 16.79
CA ASN A 43 -15.45 6.03 16.11
C ASN A 43 -16.10 5.09 17.13
N GLY A 44 -17.35 4.74 16.89
CA GLY A 44 -18.04 3.74 17.68
C GLY A 44 -19.22 3.13 16.95
N THR A 45 -19.80 2.13 17.59
CA THR A 45 -21.00 1.43 17.11
C THR A 45 -22.15 1.71 18.07
N VAL A 46 -23.23 2.27 17.55
CA VAL A 46 -24.49 2.40 18.28
C VAL A 46 -25.03 1.01 18.57
N THR A 47 -25.25 0.71 19.84
CA THR A 47 -25.71 -0.59 20.33
C THR A 47 -27.00 -0.39 21.11
N TYR A 48 -27.99 -1.26 20.91
CA TYR A 48 -29.18 -1.34 21.75
C TYR A 48 -28.91 -2.24 22.96
N ILE A 49 -29.14 -1.72 24.17
CA ILE A 49 -28.94 -2.44 25.43
C ILE A 49 -30.32 -2.70 26.05
N ASP A 50 -30.67 -3.98 26.22
CA ASP A 50 -31.90 -4.42 26.87
C ASP A 50 -31.76 -4.47 28.40
N LEU A 51 -31.52 -3.30 29.02
CA LEU A 51 -31.52 -3.11 30.47
C LEU A 51 -32.47 -1.96 30.83
N GLU A 52 -33.23 -2.13 31.91
CA GLU A 52 -34.09 -1.09 32.50
C GLU A 52 -35.05 -0.36 31.54
N GLY A 53 -35.62 -1.09 30.57
CA GLY A 53 -36.57 -0.53 29.60
C GLY A 53 -35.97 -0.20 28.24
N GLY A 54 -34.68 -0.51 28.02
CA GLY A 54 -34.03 -0.41 26.72
C GLY A 54 -33.46 0.98 26.45
N PHE A 55 -32.19 1.05 26.06
CA PHE A 55 -31.56 2.30 25.65
C PHE A 55 -30.49 2.06 24.56
N TYR A 56 -30.12 3.13 23.87
CA TYR A 56 -29.03 3.11 22.90
C TYR A 56 -27.76 3.71 23.52
N GLY A 57 -26.66 2.98 23.42
CA GLY A 57 -25.33 3.42 23.83
C GLY A 57 -24.35 3.38 22.67
N ILE A 58 -23.20 4.03 22.82
CA ILE A 58 -22.12 3.96 21.82
C ILE A 58 -20.98 3.14 22.41
N VAL A 59 -20.58 2.06 21.73
CA VAL A 59 -19.37 1.30 22.04
C VAL A 59 -18.26 1.80 21.11
N ALA A 60 -17.28 2.50 21.65
CA ALA A 60 -16.15 3.01 20.87
C ALA A 60 -15.23 1.87 20.41
N ASP A 61 -14.47 2.11 19.35
CA ASP A 61 -13.56 1.12 18.76
C ASP A 61 -12.40 0.72 19.71
N ASP A 62 -12.08 1.58 20.67
CA ASP A 62 -11.14 1.29 21.78
C ASP A 62 -11.76 0.39 22.89
N GLY A 63 -13.06 0.10 22.78
CA GLY A 63 -13.82 -0.73 23.72
C GLY A 63 -14.48 0.04 24.87
N GLU A 64 -14.28 1.36 24.97
CA GLU A 64 -15.00 2.18 25.95
C GLU A 64 -16.48 2.29 25.59
N ARG A 65 -17.32 2.54 26.61
CA ARG A 65 -18.78 2.59 26.48
C ARG A 65 -19.26 3.94 26.93
N TYR A 66 -20.08 4.57 26.10
CA TYR A 66 -20.64 5.88 26.36
C TYR A 66 -22.16 5.79 26.35
N LEU A 67 -22.78 6.43 27.33
CA LEU A 67 -24.22 6.53 27.50
C LEU A 67 -24.67 7.95 27.17
N PRO A 68 -25.15 8.20 25.93
CA PRO A 68 -25.67 9.50 25.55
C PRO A 68 -26.90 9.87 26.39
N ALA A 69 -26.93 11.09 26.92
CA ALA A 69 -28.15 11.64 27.53
C ALA A 69 -29.27 11.78 26.48
N ASP A 70 -28.90 12.16 25.26
CA ASP A 70 -29.76 12.10 24.08
C ASP A 70 -28.92 11.71 22.84
N LEU A 71 -29.36 10.64 22.16
CA LEU A 71 -28.86 10.27 20.84
C LEU A 71 -29.97 10.62 19.82
N PRO A 72 -29.72 11.39 18.75
CA PRO A 72 -30.78 11.75 17.82
C PRO A 72 -31.42 10.52 17.17
N GLU A 73 -32.74 10.57 16.92
CA GLU A 73 -33.54 9.41 16.52
C GLU A 73 -33.04 8.73 15.24
N GLU A 74 -32.50 9.50 14.29
CA GLU A 74 -31.91 9.01 13.05
C GLU A 74 -30.63 8.16 13.23
N TYR A 75 -30.01 8.22 14.41
CA TYR A 75 -28.86 7.41 14.79
C TYR A 75 -29.21 6.26 15.75
N ARG A 76 -30.47 6.13 16.20
CA ARG A 76 -30.94 5.05 17.09
C ARG A 76 -31.17 3.74 16.33
N ILE A 77 -30.15 3.29 15.62
CA ILE A 77 -30.16 2.06 14.84
C ILE A 77 -29.10 1.14 15.43
N ASP A 78 -29.52 -0.03 15.90
CA ASP A 78 -28.59 -1.02 16.46
C ASP A 78 -27.61 -1.47 15.37
N GLY A 79 -26.31 -1.41 15.68
CA GLY A 79 -25.22 -1.71 14.75
C GLY A 79 -24.75 -0.55 13.88
N LEU A 80 -25.31 0.67 14.02
CA LEU A 80 -24.88 1.81 13.21
C LEU A 80 -23.49 2.31 13.62
N ARG A 81 -22.56 2.39 12.66
CA ARG A 81 -21.26 3.04 12.85
C ARG A 81 -21.41 4.55 12.88
N VAL A 82 -20.77 5.19 13.86
CA VAL A 82 -20.81 6.64 14.06
C VAL A 82 -19.42 7.19 14.36
N TRP A 83 -19.13 8.38 13.84
CA TRP A 83 -18.11 9.26 14.40
C TRP A 83 -18.82 10.23 15.33
N PHE A 84 -18.37 10.36 16.57
CA PHE A 84 -19.02 11.23 17.53
C PHE A 84 -18.02 12.12 18.26
N THR A 85 -18.50 13.29 18.69
CA THR A 85 -17.86 14.15 19.69
C THR A 85 -18.85 14.33 20.83
N ALA A 86 -18.41 14.19 22.07
CA ALA A 86 -19.28 14.29 23.23
C ALA A 86 -18.54 14.90 24.42
N ASP A 87 -19.28 15.55 25.32
CA ASP A 87 -18.76 16.07 26.58
C ASP A 87 -19.13 15.09 27.71
N VAL A 88 -18.15 14.72 28.55
CA VAL A 88 -18.39 13.80 29.67
C VAL A 88 -19.22 14.49 30.74
N ALA A 89 -20.38 13.90 31.04
CA ALA A 89 -21.33 14.45 31.98
C ALA A 89 -20.99 13.97 33.40
N HIS A 90 -20.36 14.85 34.18
CA HIS A 90 -19.95 14.59 35.55
C HIS A 90 -21.14 14.66 36.53
N ASP A 91 -21.04 13.91 37.63
CA ASP A 91 -22.00 13.92 38.74
C ASP A 91 -23.45 13.52 38.39
N ILE A 92 -23.67 12.84 37.26
CA ILE A 92 -24.96 12.26 36.88
C ILE A 92 -25.07 10.83 37.40
N ALA A 93 -26.08 10.60 38.24
CA ALA A 93 -26.49 9.24 38.60
C ALA A 93 -27.42 8.71 37.50
N THR A 94 -26.92 7.76 36.70
CA THR A 94 -27.74 7.04 35.73
C THR A 94 -28.30 5.76 36.35
N ILE A 95 -29.52 5.41 35.97
CA ILE A 95 -30.15 4.18 36.45
C ILE A 95 -29.50 2.99 35.73
N GLN A 96 -29.08 3.20 34.48
CA GLN A 96 -28.64 2.18 33.53
C GLN A 96 -27.31 1.51 33.90
N GLN A 97 -26.52 2.08 34.83
CA GLN A 97 -25.21 1.58 35.28
C GLN A 97 -24.31 1.03 34.15
N TRP A 98 -24.37 1.63 32.97
CA TRP A 98 -23.69 1.16 31.76
C TRP A 98 -23.06 2.35 31.04
N GLY A 99 -21.75 2.29 30.85
CA GLY A 99 -20.98 3.33 30.16
C GLY A 99 -20.83 4.64 30.94
N THR A 100 -19.95 5.50 30.43
CA THR A 100 -19.75 6.86 30.92
C THR A 100 -20.87 7.75 30.37
N PRO A 101 -21.64 8.47 31.21
CA PRO A 101 -22.66 9.40 30.74
C PRO A 101 -22.03 10.55 29.94
N VAL A 102 -22.60 10.86 28.77
CA VAL A 102 -22.09 11.91 27.89
C VAL A 102 -23.21 12.72 27.24
N ASP A 103 -22.92 13.98 26.95
CA ASP A 103 -23.75 14.85 26.12
C ASP A 103 -23.16 14.90 24.70
N ILE A 104 -23.93 14.47 23.70
CA ILE A 104 -23.47 14.45 22.30
C ILE A 104 -23.35 15.89 21.78
N VAL A 105 -22.13 16.28 21.40
CA VAL A 105 -21.82 17.56 20.77
C VAL A 105 -22.06 17.47 19.26
N SER A 106 -21.60 16.38 18.64
CA SER A 106 -21.87 16.05 17.24
C SER A 106 -21.83 14.55 17.04
N VAL A 107 -22.64 14.05 16.11
CA VAL A 107 -22.63 12.66 15.69
C VAL A 107 -22.89 12.61 14.20
N GLU A 108 -22.05 11.87 13.49
CA GLU A 108 -22.12 11.68 12.05
C GLU A 108 -22.13 10.18 11.77
N LYS A 109 -22.74 9.76 10.66
CA LYS A 109 -22.67 8.35 10.26
C LYS A 109 -21.21 8.07 9.95
N GLY A 110 -20.61 7.17 10.74
CA GLY A 110 -19.24 6.73 10.54
C GLY A 110 -19.16 5.92 9.26
N ASP A 111 -17.95 5.70 8.75
CA ASP A 111 -17.77 4.89 7.54
C ASP A 111 -18.33 3.47 7.80
N THR A 112 -19.43 3.15 7.12
CA THR A 112 -20.04 1.81 7.16
C THR A 112 -19.43 0.89 6.10
N ARG A 113 -18.54 1.40 5.23
CA ARG A 113 -17.88 0.62 4.19
C ARG A 113 -16.88 -0.31 4.86
N ARG A 114 -16.95 -1.60 4.52
CA ARG A 114 -15.92 -2.55 4.90
C ARG A 114 -14.77 -2.37 3.91
N THR A 115 -13.63 -1.91 4.38
CA THR A 115 -12.44 -1.76 3.54
C THR A 115 -11.60 -3.04 3.58
N VAL A 116 -10.92 -3.31 2.48
CA VAL A 116 -9.84 -4.29 2.40
C VAL A 116 -8.56 -3.55 2.01
N ALA A 117 -7.46 -3.86 2.68
CA ALA A 117 -6.12 -3.46 2.25
C ALA A 117 -5.25 -4.72 2.17
N ALA A 118 -4.71 -5.00 1.00
CA ALA A 118 -3.95 -6.23 0.76
C ALA A 118 -2.95 -6.06 -0.39
N ASN A 119 -1.99 -6.98 -0.43
CA ASN A 119 -1.17 -7.22 -1.61
C ASN A 119 -1.85 -8.28 -2.48
N GLY A 120 -1.73 -8.16 -3.79
CA GLY A 120 -2.30 -9.11 -4.73
C GLY A 120 -1.68 -9.03 -6.12
N THR A 121 -2.14 -9.91 -6.98
CA THR A 121 -1.76 -9.95 -8.39
C THR A 121 -2.99 -9.64 -9.23
N VAL A 122 -2.88 -8.68 -10.14
CA VAL A 122 -3.89 -8.44 -11.15
C VAL A 122 -3.89 -9.61 -12.12
N THR A 123 -5.05 -10.19 -12.37
CA THR A 123 -5.20 -11.38 -13.21
C THR A 123 -6.32 -11.19 -14.21
N TYR A 124 -6.07 -11.51 -15.48
CA TYR A 124 -7.10 -11.57 -16.50
C TYR A 124 -7.93 -12.86 -16.34
N ILE A 125 -9.23 -12.69 -16.15
CA ILE A 125 -10.19 -13.78 -15.94
C ILE A 125 -11.00 -13.94 -17.22
N ASP A 126 -10.77 -15.04 -17.94
CA ASP A 126 -11.48 -15.38 -19.18
C ASP A 126 -12.87 -16.00 -18.91
N LEU A 127 -13.76 -15.19 -18.33
CA LEU A 127 -15.18 -15.52 -18.13
C LEU A 127 -16.06 -14.41 -18.74
N GLU A 128 -17.11 -14.82 -19.47
CA GLU A 128 -18.18 -13.94 -19.96
C GLU A 128 -17.71 -12.67 -20.71
N GLY A 129 -16.63 -12.78 -21.49
CA GLY A 129 -16.07 -11.66 -22.26
C GLY A 129 -14.78 -11.07 -21.68
N GLY A 130 -14.29 -11.62 -20.57
CA GLY A 130 -13.01 -11.26 -20.00
C GLY A 130 -13.08 -10.05 -19.08
N PHE A 131 -12.44 -10.13 -17.92
CA PHE A 131 -12.27 -8.99 -17.03
C PHE A 131 -10.99 -9.13 -16.20
N TYR A 132 -10.50 -8.04 -15.63
CA TYR A 132 -9.36 -8.07 -14.71
C TYR A 132 -9.84 -8.14 -13.25
N GLY A 133 -9.35 -9.13 -12.53
CA GLY A 133 -9.53 -9.29 -11.08
C GLY A 133 -8.23 -9.08 -10.32
N ILE A 134 -8.31 -9.03 -8.99
CA ILE A 134 -7.13 -9.03 -8.11
C ILE A 134 -7.20 -10.28 -7.24
N VAL A 135 -6.21 -11.16 -7.37
CA VAL A 135 -6.02 -12.32 -6.50
C VAL A 135 -5.09 -11.90 -5.37
N ALA A 136 -5.62 -11.74 -4.16
CA ALA A 136 -4.83 -11.37 -3.00
C ALA A 136 -3.95 -12.54 -2.51
N GLU A 137 -2.86 -12.22 -1.82
CA GLU A 137 -1.91 -13.21 -1.32
C GLU A 137 -2.50 -14.16 -0.27
N ASP A 138 -3.58 -13.75 0.40
CA ASP A 138 -4.37 -14.58 1.32
C ASP A 138 -5.28 -15.60 0.59
N GLY A 139 -5.28 -15.58 -0.75
CA GLY A 139 -6.10 -16.45 -1.61
C GLY A 139 -7.51 -15.92 -1.86
N MET A 140 -7.86 -14.73 -1.36
CA MET A 140 -9.15 -14.09 -1.64
C MET A 140 -9.14 -13.43 -3.02
N ASN A 141 -10.25 -13.56 -3.74
CA ASN A 141 -10.43 -12.93 -5.04
C ASN A 141 -11.27 -11.67 -4.90
N TYR A 142 -10.80 -10.57 -5.46
CA TYR A 142 -11.51 -9.30 -5.52
C TYR A 142 -11.79 -8.95 -6.98
N ARG A 143 -13.01 -8.46 -7.23
CA ARG A 143 -13.45 -8.00 -8.55
C ARG A 143 -13.62 -6.48 -8.51
N PRO A 144 -12.59 -5.72 -8.93
CA PRO A 144 -12.69 -4.27 -9.01
C PRO A 144 -13.78 -3.81 -9.98
N THR A 145 -14.61 -2.87 -9.59
CA THR A 145 -15.56 -2.20 -10.49
C THR A 145 -14.96 -0.98 -11.21
N ASN A 146 -13.81 -0.48 -10.72
CA ASN A 146 -13.14 0.73 -11.19
C ASN A 146 -11.62 0.57 -11.35
N LEU A 147 -11.11 -0.63 -11.67
CA LEU A 147 -9.66 -0.85 -11.87
C LEU A 147 -9.14 0.04 -13.02
N PRO A 148 -8.21 0.97 -12.74
CA PRO A 148 -7.72 1.87 -13.78
C PRO A 148 -7.00 1.11 -14.90
N ALA A 149 -7.15 1.56 -16.14
CA ALA A 149 -6.65 0.85 -17.33
C ALA A 149 -5.13 0.59 -17.32
N GLU A 150 -4.36 1.46 -16.65
CA GLU A 150 -2.91 1.32 -16.47
C GLU A 150 -2.51 0.16 -15.54
N TYR A 151 -3.43 -0.32 -14.70
CA TYR A 151 -3.23 -1.50 -13.84
C TYR A 151 -3.83 -2.77 -14.42
N GLN A 152 -4.48 -2.72 -15.59
CA GLN A 152 -5.08 -3.88 -16.25
C GLN A 152 -4.02 -4.73 -16.97
N ILE A 153 -2.97 -5.11 -16.25
CA ILE A 153 -1.84 -5.87 -16.76
C ILE A 153 -1.87 -7.23 -16.09
N ASP A 154 -1.96 -8.30 -16.86
CA ASP A 154 -2.00 -9.65 -16.31
C ASP A 154 -0.65 -10.00 -15.65
N GLY A 155 -0.71 -10.47 -14.41
CA GLY A 155 0.47 -10.74 -13.58
C GLY A 155 1.03 -9.53 -12.82
N LEU A 156 0.47 -8.32 -12.97
CA LEU A 156 0.95 -7.14 -12.25
C LEU A 156 0.71 -7.27 -10.75
N ARG A 157 1.78 -7.25 -9.96
CA ARG A 157 1.67 -7.24 -8.49
C ARG A 157 1.37 -5.85 -7.99
N VAL A 158 0.39 -5.75 -7.11
CA VAL A 158 -0.10 -4.48 -6.56
C VAL A 158 -0.35 -4.57 -5.06
N GLN A 159 -0.12 -3.47 -4.36
CA GLN A 159 -0.73 -3.20 -3.08
C GLN A 159 -1.94 -2.31 -3.34
N PHE A 160 -3.08 -2.67 -2.77
CA PHE A 160 -4.32 -1.94 -2.99
C PHE A 160 -5.12 -1.80 -1.70
N SER A 161 -5.92 -0.74 -1.65
CA SER A 161 -7.04 -0.60 -0.73
C SER A 161 -8.33 -0.46 -1.53
N ALA A 162 -9.41 -1.07 -1.05
CA ALA A 162 -10.69 -1.01 -1.73
C ALA A 162 -11.86 -1.09 -0.75
N ASP A 163 -12.97 -0.45 -1.11
CA ASP A 163 -14.24 -0.60 -0.42
C ASP A 163 -14.96 -1.85 -0.94
N LEU A 164 -15.41 -2.71 -0.03
CA LEU A 164 -16.34 -3.78 -0.37
C LEU A 164 -17.67 -3.17 -0.79
N GLU A 165 -18.11 -3.50 -1.99
CA GLU A 165 -19.45 -3.15 -2.45
C GLU A 165 -20.41 -4.26 -2.01
N GLU A 166 -21.57 -3.91 -1.45
CA GLU A 166 -22.60 -4.90 -1.15
C GLU A 166 -22.95 -5.66 -2.43
N ASP A 167 -23.15 -6.98 -2.29
CA ASP A 167 -23.50 -7.91 -3.36
C ASP A 167 -24.78 -7.46 -4.09
N THR A 168 -24.66 -6.47 -4.98
CA THR A 168 -25.58 -6.33 -6.09
C THR A 168 -25.39 -7.58 -6.89
N VAL A 169 -26.40 -8.44 -6.93
CA VAL A 169 -26.43 -9.71 -7.66
C VAL A 169 -25.89 -9.47 -9.06
N GLY A 170 -24.60 -9.71 -9.22
CA GLY A 170 -23.87 -9.60 -10.47
C GLY A 170 -23.98 -10.93 -11.19
N PHE A 171 -23.91 -10.89 -12.52
CA PHE A 171 -23.96 -12.10 -13.33
C PHE A 171 -22.68 -12.95 -13.18
N GLN A 172 -21.60 -12.37 -12.65
CA GLN A 172 -20.27 -12.97 -12.55
C GLN A 172 -20.05 -13.65 -11.18
N MET A 173 -19.94 -14.97 -11.17
CA MET A 173 -19.67 -15.79 -9.97
C MET A 173 -18.18 -15.85 -9.58
N TRP A 174 -17.44 -14.75 -9.71
CA TRP A 174 -16.01 -14.70 -9.36
C TRP A 174 -15.66 -13.40 -8.64
N GLY A 175 -14.99 -13.56 -7.50
CA GLY A 175 -14.45 -12.48 -6.67
C GLY A 175 -15.51 -11.66 -5.94
N THR A 176 -15.10 -11.08 -4.81
CA THR A 176 -15.91 -10.11 -4.06
C THR A 176 -15.87 -8.75 -4.77
N PRO A 177 -17.02 -8.11 -5.08
CA PRO A 177 -17.02 -6.81 -5.74
C PRO A 177 -16.38 -5.74 -4.86
N VAL A 178 -15.47 -4.95 -5.42
CA VAL A 178 -14.81 -3.86 -4.69
C VAL A 178 -14.65 -2.60 -5.54
N ALA A 179 -14.72 -1.44 -4.91
CA ALA A 179 -14.28 -0.18 -5.48
C ALA A 179 -12.86 0.13 -4.96
N VAL A 180 -11.87 0.06 -5.86
CA VAL A 180 -10.47 0.38 -5.56
C VAL A 180 -10.34 1.86 -5.19
N ARG A 181 -9.78 2.12 -4.00
CA ARG A 181 -9.44 3.47 -3.52
C ARG A 181 -8.01 3.83 -3.87
N THR A 182 -7.07 2.98 -3.47
CA THR A 182 -5.65 3.11 -3.80
C THR A 182 -5.17 1.83 -4.42
N ILE A 183 -4.27 1.94 -5.39
CA ILE A 183 -3.59 0.82 -6.01
C ILE A 183 -2.23 1.31 -6.47
N GLU A 184 -1.20 0.60 -6.08
CA GLU A 184 0.18 0.90 -6.41
C GLU A 184 0.88 -0.40 -6.79
N PRO A 185 1.75 -0.42 -7.81
CA PRO A 185 2.54 -1.60 -8.13
C PRO A 185 3.50 -1.91 -6.99
N ILE A 186 3.63 -3.17 -6.60
CA ILE A 186 4.61 -3.63 -5.60
C ILE A 186 5.62 -4.57 -6.24
N GLY A 187 6.88 -4.40 -5.82
CA GLY A 187 8.03 -5.05 -6.44
C GLY A 187 8.52 -4.26 -7.65
N GLY A 188 9.84 -4.14 -7.78
CA GLY A 188 10.44 -3.69 -9.03
C GLY A 188 10.26 -4.82 -10.03
N VAL A 189 9.58 -4.57 -11.16
CA VAL A 189 9.57 -5.57 -12.21
C VAL A 189 10.97 -5.65 -12.80
N ARG A 190 11.74 -6.65 -12.38
CA ARG A 190 13.04 -6.96 -12.95
C ARG A 190 12.86 -7.96 -14.06
N LEU A 191 13.01 -7.48 -15.29
CA LEU A 191 13.15 -8.32 -16.46
C LEU A 191 14.61 -8.68 -16.68
N VAL A 192 14.85 -9.90 -17.13
CA VAL A 192 16.15 -10.39 -17.56
C VAL A 192 16.01 -10.94 -18.98
N ALA A 193 16.96 -10.63 -19.84
CA ALA A 193 17.02 -11.17 -21.19
C ALA A 193 18.46 -11.49 -21.55
N GLY A 194 18.66 -12.58 -22.29
CA GLY A 194 20.01 -12.99 -22.67
C GLY A 194 20.06 -14.35 -23.32
N ASN A 195 21.29 -14.80 -23.55
CA ASN A 195 21.57 -16.16 -23.99
C ASN A 195 21.97 -17.01 -22.79
N GLY A 196 21.74 -18.31 -22.90
CA GLY A 196 22.17 -19.26 -21.89
C GLY A 196 22.03 -20.69 -22.36
N THR A 197 22.28 -21.61 -21.44
CA THR A 197 22.18 -23.06 -21.64
C THR A 197 21.18 -23.65 -20.66
N VAL A 198 20.19 -24.37 -21.17
CA VAL A 198 19.33 -25.21 -20.33
C VAL A 198 20.17 -26.34 -19.75
N THR A 199 20.24 -26.42 -18.42
CA THR A 199 21.12 -27.34 -17.70
C THR A 199 20.30 -28.18 -16.73
N TYR A 200 20.48 -29.49 -16.77
CA TYR A 200 19.94 -30.40 -15.76
C TYR A 200 20.77 -30.30 -14.48
N VAL A 201 20.12 -30.04 -13.36
CA VAL A 201 20.72 -29.89 -12.04
C VAL A 201 20.27 -31.07 -11.17
N ASP A 202 21.22 -31.89 -10.76
CA ASP A 202 20.98 -33.07 -9.90
C ASP A 202 20.96 -32.69 -8.40
N LEU A 203 20.00 -31.84 -8.03
CA LEU A 203 19.70 -31.48 -6.64
C LEU A 203 18.23 -31.77 -6.35
N GLU A 204 17.94 -32.28 -5.14
CA GLU A 204 16.57 -32.47 -4.62
C GLU A 204 15.60 -33.22 -5.55
N GLY A 205 16.09 -34.21 -6.30
CA GLY A 205 15.28 -35.02 -7.22
C GLY A 205 15.37 -34.60 -8.69
N GLY A 206 16.21 -33.62 -9.00
CA GLY A 206 16.51 -33.23 -10.38
C GLY A 206 15.56 -32.18 -10.91
N PHE A 207 16.10 -31.11 -11.47
CA PHE A 207 15.32 -30.08 -12.17
C PHE A 207 16.16 -29.47 -13.30
N TYR A 208 15.52 -28.67 -14.16
CA TYR A 208 16.22 -27.93 -15.19
C TYR A 208 16.28 -26.45 -14.82
N GLY A 209 17.46 -25.86 -14.97
CA GLY A 209 17.70 -24.44 -14.85
C GLY A 209 18.20 -23.86 -16.17
N ILE A 210 18.28 -22.53 -16.25
CA ILE A 210 18.96 -21.81 -17.33
C ILE A 210 20.21 -21.19 -16.72
N VAL A 211 21.39 -21.56 -17.22
CA VAL A 211 22.65 -20.88 -16.88
C VAL A 211 22.92 -19.87 -17.99
N ALA A 212 22.80 -18.59 -17.67
CA ALA A 212 23.03 -17.52 -18.63
C ALA A 212 24.52 -17.35 -18.92
N ASP A 213 24.83 -16.76 -20.08
CA ASP A 213 26.20 -16.56 -20.57
C ASP A 213 27.01 -15.60 -19.67
N ASP A 214 26.33 -14.75 -18.88
CA ASP A 214 26.93 -13.89 -17.86
C ASP A 214 27.26 -14.63 -16.54
N GLY A 215 26.88 -15.90 -16.43
CA GLY A 215 27.08 -16.75 -15.27
C GLY A 215 25.96 -16.70 -14.23
N GLU A 216 24.92 -15.89 -14.43
CA GLU A 216 23.72 -15.97 -13.58
C GLU A 216 22.97 -17.28 -13.84
N ALA A 217 22.36 -17.81 -12.79
CA ALA A 217 21.55 -19.02 -12.84
C ALA A 217 20.09 -18.65 -12.59
N TYR A 218 19.20 -19.11 -13.45
CA TYR A 218 17.77 -18.87 -13.36
C TYR A 218 17.02 -20.19 -13.22
N LEU A 219 16.07 -20.23 -12.29
CA LEU A 219 15.17 -21.34 -12.05
C LEU A 219 13.81 -21.04 -12.70
N PRO A 220 13.55 -21.54 -13.92
CA PRO A 220 12.32 -21.21 -14.61
C PRO A 220 11.14 -21.96 -14.01
N LEU A 221 10.12 -21.22 -13.60
CA LEU A 221 8.87 -21.75 -13.06
C LEU A 221 7.95 -22.14 -14.22
N GLY A 222 7.64 -23.43 -14.35
CA GLY A 222 6.69 -23.92 -15.36
C GLY A 222 7.20 -23.92 -16.81
N LEU A 223 8.52 -24.03 -17.02
CA LEU A 223 9.08 -24.13 -18.37
C LEU A 223 8.51 -25.33 -19.13
N ASN A 224 8.08 -25.11 -20.38
CA ASN A 224 7.50 -26.15 -21.22
C ASN A 224 8.48 -27.32 -21.43
N GLU A 225 7.98 -28.55 -21.34
CA GLU A 225 8.77 -29.79 -21.41
C GLU A 225 9.66 -29.92 -22.65
N THR A 226 9.27 -29.30 -23.77
CA THR A 226 10.05 -29.29 -25.02
C THR A 226 11.39 -28.53 -24.93
N TRP A 227 11.54 -27.67 -23.92
CA TRP A 227 12.79 -26.96 -23.64
C TRP A 227 13.67 -27.67 -22.62
N LEU A 228 13.15 -28.69 -21.91
CA LEU A 228 13.85 -29.43 -20.86
C LEU A 228 14.83 -30.45 -21.45
N VAL A 229 15.85 -29.95 -22.16
CA VAL A 229 16.91 -30.73 -22.78
C VAL A 229 18.24 -30.19 -22.28
N ASP A 230 18.99 -31.04 -21.58
CA ASP A 230 20.30 -30.67 -21.04
C ASP A 230 21.27 -30.27 -22.16
N GLY A 231 21.98 -29.17 -21.97
CA GLY A 231 22.91 -28.59 -22.94
C GLY A 231 22.25 -27.82 -24.09
N LYS A 232 20.94 -27.56 -24.05
CA LYS A 232 20.26 -26.80 -25.11
C LYS A 232 20.59 -25.30 -25.00
N ASN A 233 21.23 -24.76 -26.03
CA ASN A 233 21.50 -23.33 -26.12
C ASN A 233 20.24 -22.55 -26.47
N VAL A 234 19.92 -21.56 -25.65
CA VAL A 234 18.69 -20.78 -25.73
C VAL A 234 18.98 -19.29 -25.67
N THR A 235 18.06 -18.50 -26.23
CA THR A 235 17.89 -17.09 -25.92
C THR A 235 16.54 -16.93 -25.25
N PHE A 236 16.44 -16.08 -24.24
CA PHE A 236 15.22 -15.98 -23.44
C PHE A 236 15.02 -14.55 -22.93
N VAL A 237 13.78 -14.26 -22.57
CA VAL A 237 13.40 -13.13 -21.73
C VAL A 237 12.45 -13.63 -20.65
N ALA A 238 12.69 -13.21 -19.42
CA ALA A 238 11.98 -13.69 -18.25
C ALA A 238 11.79 -12.59 -17.21
N ARG A 239 10.77 -12.76 -16.39
CA ARG A 239 10.46 -11.93 -15.24
C ARG A 239 11.03 -12.57 -13.98
N VAL A 240 11.79 -11.81 -13.20
CA VAL A 240 12.30 -12.27 -11.91
C VAL A 240 11.18 -12.29 -10.88
N MET A 241 11.09 -13.40 -10.15
CA MET A 241 10.09 -13.62 -9.11
C MET A 241 10.74 -13.48 -7.74
N GLU A 242 10.86 -12.24 -7.24
CA GLU A 242 11.63 -11.92 -6.03
C GLU A 242 11.07 -12.57 -4.74
N ASP A 243 9.75 -12.72 -4.64
CA ASP A 243 9.09 -13.24 -3.43
C ASP A 243 8.75 -14.74 -3.51
N VAL A 244 9.28 -15.46 -4.49
CA VAL A 244 9.03 -16.90 -4.63
C VAL A 244 10.11 -17.68 -3.90
N MET A 245 9.72 -18.34 -2.81
CA MET A 245 10.56 -19.32 -2.14
C MET A 245 10.49 -20.66 -2.87
N THR A 246 11.62 -21.10 -3.40
CA THR A 246 11.76 -22.40 -4.07
C THR A 246 12.53 -23.37 -3.18
N TYR A 247 12.09 -24.63 -3.16
CA TYR A 247 12.75 -25.67 -2.37
C TYR A 247 14.18 -25.95 -2.86
N GLN A 248 14.42 -25.84 -4.17
CA GLN A 248 15.68 -26.13 -4.85
C GLN A 248 16.90 -25.32 -4.34
N MET A 249 16.66 -24.17 -3.70
CA MET A 249 17.71 -23.24 -3.24
C MET A 249 18.79 -22.96 -4.29
N TRP A 250 18.43 -22.93 -5.58
CA TRP A 250 19.35 -22.77 -6.71
C TRP A 250 18.76 -21.83 -7.75
N GLY A 251 19.58 -20.90 -8.22
CA GLY A 251 19.19 -19.91 -9.21
C GLY A 251 18.15 -18.91 -8.70
N THR A 252 17.97 -17.84 -9.45
CA THR A 252 16.90 -16.87 -9.22
C THR A 252 15.62 -17.39 -9.86
N PRO A 253 14.51 -17.53 -9.13
CA PRO A 253 13.23 -17.95 -9.69
C PRO A 253 12.74 -16.96 -10.75
N VAL A 254 12.34 -17.47 -11.92
CA VAL A 254 11.85 -16.65 -13.02
C VAL A 254 10.62 -17.24 -13.68
N GLU A 255 9.73 -16.37 -14.16
CA GLU A 255 8.68 -16.71 -15.10
C GLU A 255 9.17 -16.40 -16.51
N VAL A 256 9.27 -17.40 -17.38
CA VAL A 256 9.78 -17.21 -18.75
C VAL A 256 8.68 -16.62 -19.63
N ILE A 257 8.91 -15.40 -20.12
CA ILE A 257 7.98 -14.70 -21.02
C ILE A 257 8.11 -15.28 -22.44
N ALA A 258 9.35 -15.41 -22.92
CA ALA A 258 9.64 -16.05 -24.19
C ALA A 258 11.01 -16.74 -24.17
N ILE A 259 11.13 -17.79 -24.97
CA ILE A 259 12.35 -18.59 -25.12
C ILE A 259 12.42 -19.15 -26.53
N ASP A 260 13.61 -19.11 -27.13
CA ASP A 260 13.91 -19.74 -28.42
C ASP A 260 15.33 -20.34 -28.38
N THR A 261 15.70 -21.08 -29.41
CA THR A 261 17.06 -21.52 -29.66
C THR A 261 17.96 -20.31 -29.89
N ALA A 262 19.14 -20.32 -29.28
CA ALA A 262 20.09 -19.21 -29.41
C ALA A 262 20.38 -18.90 -30.90
N GLY A 263 20.22 -17.63 -31.28
CA GLY A 263 20.43 -17.13 -32.64
C GLY A 263 19.15 -16.97 -33.48
N ASN A 264 18.09 -17.72 -33.17
CA ASN A 264 16.80 -17.61 -33.87
C ASN A 264 16.13 -16.25 -33.59
N ALA A 265 16.02 -15.90 -32.31
CA ALA A 265 15.44 -14.63 -31.86
C ALA A 265 16.50 -13.74 -31.20
N THR A 266 16.13 -12.48 -30.98
CA THR A 266 16.83 -11.60 -30.03
C THR A 266 15.78 -10.93 -29.18
N PHE A 267 15.77 -11.25 -27.90
CA PHE A 267 14.88 -10.60 -26.95
C PHE A 267 15.55 -9.39 -26.32
N VAL A 268 14.72 -8.41 -25.99
CA VAL A 268 15.07 -7.17 -25.30
C VAL A 268 14.21 -7.09 -24.05
N ALA A 269 14.83 -6.69 -22.94
CA ALA A 269 14.16 -6.33 -21.70
C ALA A 269 14.72 -4.99 -21.24
N ALA A 270 13.87 -3.99 -21.06
CA ALA A 270 14.33 -2.66 -20.66
C ALA A 270 13.26 -1.86 -19.92
N ASN A 271 13.73 -0.94 -19.09
CA ASN A 271 12.95 0.19 -18.62
C ASN A 271 13.10 1.34 -19.61
N GLY A 272 12.04 2.09 -19.85
CA GLY A 272 12.08 3.23 -20.74
C GLY A 272 10.87 4.14 -20.65
N THR A 273 10.90 5.19 -21.45
CA THR A 273 9.82 6.16 -21.58
C THR A 273 9.20 6.09 -22.98
N VAL A 274 7.89 5.89 -23.04
CA VAL A 274 7.09 6.04 -24.26
C VAL A 274 7.08 7.51 -24.63
N THR A 275 7.54 7.81 -25.84
CA THR A 275 7.72 9.17 -26.36
C THR A 275 7.03 9.30 -27.70
N TYR A 276 6.25 10.37 -27.87
CA TYR A 276 5.71 10.75 -29.18
C TYR A 276 6.81 11.37 -30.05
N ILE A 277 6.96 10.86 -31.26
CA ILE A 277 7.99 11.24 -32.21
C ILE A 277 7.33 11.84 -33.44
N ASP A 278 7.52 13.15 -33.62
CA ASP A 278 7.00 13.91 -34.76
C ASP A 278 7.90 13.75 -36.00
N LEU A 279 7.96 12.53 -36.53
CA LEU A 279 8.59 12.18 -37.80
C LEU A 279 7.62 11.33 -38.63
N GLU A 280 7.61 11.54 -39.95
CA GLU A 280 6.91 10.69 -40.92
C GLU A 280 5.41 10.43 -40.62
N GLY A 281 4.72 11.44 -40.05
CA GLY A 281 3.30 11.36 -39.71
C GLY A 281 3.02 11.08 -38.23
N GLY A 282 4.05 10.97 -37.41
CA GLY A 282 3.92 10.85 -35.97
C GLY A 282 3.76 9.40 -35.52
N PHE A 283 4.56 8.96 -34.56
CA PHE A 283 4.45 7.63 -33.97
C PHE A 283 4.94 7.64 -32.51
N TYR A 284 4.63 6.58 -31.77
CA TYR A 284 5.16 6.38 -30.42
C TYR A 284 6.36 5.43 -30.46
N GLY A 285 7.47 5.86 -29.90
CA GLY A 285 8.67 5.05 -29.67
C GLY A 285 8.94 4.86 -28.18
N ILE A 286 9.77 3.88 -27.82
CA ILE A 286 10.25 3.70 -26.44
C ILE A 286 11.73 4.09 -26.41
N ILE A 287 12.07 5.06 -25.56
CA ILE A 287 13.46 5.43 -25.27
C ILE A 287 13.81 4.74 -23.95
N ALA A 288 14.67 3.74 -24.01
CA ALA A 288 15.14 3.03 -22.83
C ALA A 288 16.09 3.89 -21.99
N ASP A 289 16.17 3.58 -20.69
CA ASP A 289 16.98 4.32 -19.72
C ASP A 289 18.49 4.25 -20.04
N ASP A 290 18.92 3.21 -20.75
CA ASP A 290 20.28 3.05 -21.27
C ASP A 290 20.55 3.85 -22.56
N GLY A 291 19.55 4.58 -23.06
CA GLY A 291 19.59 5.37 -24.30
C GLY A 291 19.21 4.57 -25.55
N GLY A 292 18.90 3.28 -25.42
CA GLY A 292 18.34 2.46 -26.49
C GLY A 292 17.05 3.05 -27.05
N ARG A 293 16.81 2.86 -28.34
CA ARG A 293 15.61 3.36 -29.02
C ARG A 293 14.90 2.20 -29.68
N TYR A 294 13.65 2.00 -29.32
CA TYR A 294 12.85 0.87 -29.78
C TYR A 294 11.57 1.37 -30.43
N LEU A 295 11.31 0.87 -31.63
CA LEU A 295 10.08 1.13 -32.37
C LEU A 295 9.11 -0.03 -32.11
N PRO A 296 8.13 0.14 -31.21
CA PRO A 296 7.24 -0.94 -30.85
C PRO A 296 6.22 -1.20 -31.96
N LEU A 297 6.27 -2.39 -32.53
CA LEU A 297 5.30 -2.89 -33.48
C LEU A 297 4.06 -3.35 -32.69
N GLY A 298 2.94 -2.68 -32.91
CA GLY A 298 1.68 -3.05 -32.27
C GLY A 298 1.53 -2.62 -30.81
N LEU A 299 2.21 -1.55 -30.37
CA LEU A 299 1.99 -1.00 -29.03
C LEU A 299 0.49 -0.70 -28.81
N GLU A 300 -0.12 -1.28 -27.78
CA GLU A 300 -1.53 -1.07 -27.49
C GLU A 300 -1.85 0.40 -27.22
N ASP A 301 -3.05 0.85 -27.61
CA ASP A 301 -3.44 2.27 -27.53
C ASP A 301 -3.36 2.83 -26.11
N ARG A 302 -3.59 2.01 -25.08
CA ARG A 302 -3.47 2.42 -23.67
C ARG A 302 -2.06 2.84 -23.26
N TYR A 303 -1.04 2.33 -23.92
CA TYR A 303 0.36 2.68 -23.63
C TYR A 303 0.87 3.85 -24.48
N ARG A 304 0.07 4.32 -25.46
CA ARG A 304 0.42 5.43 -26.35
C ARG A 304 0.18 6.78 -25.69
N VAL A 305 0.87 6.99 -24.56
CA VAL A 305 0.84 8.23 -23.78
C VAL A 305 2.26 8.78 -23.73
N ASP A 306 2.42 10.01 -24.20
CA ASP A 306 3.73 10.69 -24.17
C ASP A 306 4.19 10.88 -22.72
N GLY A 307 5.43 10.46 -22.43
CA GLY A 307 6.01 10.49 -21.10
C GLY A 307 5.67 9.30 -20.19
N MET A 308 4.89 8.32 -20.67
CA MET A 308 4.60 7.12 -19.89
C MET A 308 5.88 6.30 -19.67
N GLN A 309 6.19 5.99 -18.41
CA GLN A 309 7.29 5.08 -18.10
C GLN A 309 6.82 3.64 -18.19
N VAL A 310 7.64 2.77 -18.74
CA VAL A 310 7.33 1.35 -18.93
C VAL A 310 8.53 0.46 -18.63
N THR A 311 8.26 -0.75 -18.16
CA THR A 311 9.19 -1.89 -18.19
C THR A 311 8.62 -2.88 -19.18
N PHE A 312 9.38 -3.21 -20.22
CA PHE A 312 8.90 -4.04 -21.32
C PHE A 312 9.86 -5.15 -21.70
N ALA A 313 9.28 -6.25 -22.19
CA ALA A 313 9.95 -7.30 -22.94
C ALA A 313 9.49 -7.25 -24.40
N GLY A 314 10.42 -7.44 -25.34
CA GLY A 314 10.09 -7.52 -26.75
C GLY A 314 11.05 -8.41 -27.54
N GLU A 315 10.62 -8.82 -28.72
CA GLU A 315 11.45 -9.53 -29.70
C GLU A 315 11.86 -8.58 -30.82
N VAL A 316 13.14 -8.56 -31.17
CA VAL A 316 13.64 -7.74 -32.29
C VAL A 316 13.13 -8.29 -33.61
N ALA A 317 12.33 -7.49 -34.31
CA ALA A 317 11.78 -7.84 -35.61
C ALA A 317 12.81 -7.56 -36.71
N ARG A 318 13.77 -8.48 -36.90
CA ARG A 318 14.94 -8.31 -37.80
C ARG A 318 14.57 -8.03 -39.26
N ASP A 319 13.47 -8.61 -39.72
CA ASP A 319 12.99 -8.51 -41.11
C ASP A 319 11.87 -7.46 -41.26
N ALA A 320 11.58 -6.67 -40.22
CA ALA A 320 10.57 -5.64 -40.28
C ALA A 320 11.01 -4.52 -41.22
N VAL A 321 10.16 -4.24 -42.22
CA VAL A 321 10.30 -3.06 -43.08
C VAL A 321 9.39 -1.98 -42.53
N THR A 322 9.99 -0.99 -41.87
CA THR A 322 9.27 0.17 -41.33
C THR A 322 9.52 1.37 -42.21
N ILE A 323 8.51 2.24 -42.35
CA ILE A 323 8.75 3.56 -42.92
C ILE A 323 9.56 4.40 -41.93
N GLN A 324 9.24 4.24 -40.63
CA GLN A 324 9.90 4.91 -39.51
C GLN A 324 11.38 4.56 -39.46
N GLN A 325 12.23 5.49 -39.90
CA GLN A 325 13.69 5.37 -39.85
C GLN A 325 14.26 5.68 -38.46
N TRP A 326 13.65 5.13 -37.41
CA TRP A 326 14.00 5.43 -36.03
C TRP A 326 13.88 4.19 -35.13
N GLY A 327 14.93 3.94 -34.34
CA GLY A 327 14.97 2.85 -33.37
C GLY A 327 15.08 1.46 -33.99
N VAL A 328 15.18 0.45 -33.12
CA VAL A 328 15.14 -0.96 -33.47
C VAL A 328 13.66 -1.42 -33.45
N PRO A 329 13.11 -1.95 -34.55
CA PRO A 329 11.77 -2.53 -34.55
C PRO A 329 11.66 -3.70 -33.56
N VAL A 330 10.70 -3.65 -32.66
CA VAL A 330 10.45 -4.71 -31.67
C VAL A 330 8.97 -5.07 -31.62
N GLU A 331 8.66 -6.36 -31.63
CA GLU A 331 7.33 -6.85 -31.27
C GLU A 331 7.24 -6.89 -29.75
N ILE A 332 6.24 -6.22 -29.18
CA ILE A 332 6.06 -6.18 -27.72
C ILE A 332 5.47 -7.51 -27.28
N LEU A 333 6.22 -8.22 -26.44
CA LEU A 333 5.80 -9.49 -25.84
C LEU A 333 5.09 -9.27 -24.52
N ASP A 334 5.59 -8.33 -23.72
CA ASP A 334 5.03 -8.00 -22.40
C ASP A 334 5.33 -6.55 -22.02
N ILE A 335 4.34 -5.85 -21.44
CA ILE A 335 4.55 -4.59 -20.71
C ILE A 335 4.32 -4.94 -19.25
N SER A 336 5.38 -5.35 -18.57
CA SER A 336 5.28 -5.87 -17.21
C SER A 336 4.99 -4.77 -16.18
N TRP A 337 5.29 -3.51 -16.51
CA TRP A 337 4.95 -2.35 -15.72
C TRP A 337 4.73 -1.14 -16.63
N ALA A 338 3.74 -0.31 -16.30
CA ALA A 338 3.51 0.96 -16.97
C ALA A 338 3.00 2.00 -15.96
N CYS A 339 3.45 3.24 -16.10
CA CYS A 339 2.97 4.35 -15.29
C CYS A 339 2.82 5.61 -16.14
N SER A 340 1.56 5.93 -16.47
CA SER A 340 1.18 7.14 -17.21
C SER A 340 1.47 8.42 -16.42
N ARG A 341 1.48 8.33 -15.08
CA ARG A 341 1.63 9.46 -14.14
C ARG A 341 3.04 9.64 -13.59
N CYS A 342 3.94 8.66 -13.76
CA CYS A 342 5.31 8.73 -13.23
C CYS A 342 6.21 9.65 -14.06
N GLY A 343 5.77 10.07 -15.25
CA GLY A 343 6.42 11.09 -16.08
C GLY A 343 6.11 12.54 -15.68
N GLY A 344 5.29 12.77 -14.66
CA GLY A 344 4.93 14.10 -14.16
C GLY A 344 5.04 14.18 -12.66
N SER A 345 5.79 15.16 -12.16
CA SER A 345 5.78 15.55 -10.75
C SER A 345 4.40 16.12 -10.37
N VAL A 346 3.42 15.25 -10.16
CA VAL A 346 2.18 15.52 -9.43
C VAL A 346 1.95 14.28 -8.60
N GLY A 347 2.27 14.41 -7.30
CA GLY A 347 2.31 13.31 -6.35
C GLY A 347 1.03 12.49 -6.40
N ILE A 348 1.23 11.17 -6.35
CA ILE A 348 0.25 10.26 -5.77
C ILE A 348 -0.31 10.94 -4.52
N ALA A 349 -1.62 11.09 -4.47
CA ALA A 349 -2.26 11.69 -3.32
C ALA A 349 -1.96 10.77 -2.12
N ASN A 350 -1.12 11.26 -1.19
CA ASN A 350 -0.77 10.52 0.02
C ASN A 350 -2.07 10.05 0.69
N PRO A 351 -2.27 8.74 0.94
CA PRO A 351 -3.52 8.22 1.49
C PRO A 351 -3.95 8.93 2.78
N ALA A 352 -3.00 9.27 3.65
CA ALA A 352 -3.24 10.06 4.85
C ALA A 352 -3.66 11.50 4.56
N ALA A 353 -3.17 12.10 3.47
CA ALA A 353 -3.56 13.42 3.01
C ALA A 353 -4.97 13.45 2.42
N VAL A 354 -5.29 12.45 1.61
CA VAL A 354 -6.64 12.26 1.04
C VAL A 354 -7.64 12.10 2.18
N TRP A 355 -7.36 11.18 3.10
CA TRP A 355 -8.22 10.92 4.24
C TRP A 355 -8.43 12.16 5.10
N CYS A 356 -7.37 12.89 5.45
CA CYS A 356 -7.50 14.16 6.17
C CYS A 356 -8.45 15.14 5.47
N THR A 357 -8.32 15.28 4.15
CA THR A 357 -9.14 16.21 3.35
C THR A 357 -10.60 15.73 3.23
N GLU A 358 -10.83 14.43 3.11
CA GLU A 358 -12.17 13.82 3.03
C GLU A 358 -12.95 13.97 4.35
N GLN A 359 -12.27 13.91 5.50
CA GLN A 359 -12.87 14.18 6.81
C GLN A 359 -13.13 15.69 7.05
N GLY A 360 -12.95 16.53 6.02
CA GLY A 360 -13.18 17.97 6.08
C GLY A 360 -12.09 18.75 6.83
N HIS A 361 -10.93 18.15 7.05
CA HIS A 361 -9.79 18.79 7.69
C HIS A 361 -8.80 19.32 6.65
N THR A 362 -7.90 20.22 7.06
CA THR A 362 -6.89 20.80 6.16
C THR A 362 -5.60 20.01 6.24
N TYR A 363 -5.09 19.51 5.12
CA TYR A 363 -3.79 18.84 5.05
C TYR A 363 -2.66 19.82 4.72
N GLU A 364 -1.53 19.70 5.42
CA GLU A 364 -0.32 20.51 5.20
C GLU A 364 0.93 19.63 5.26
N ILE A 365 1.89 19.86 4.37
CA ILE A 365 3.23 19.23 4.42
C ILE A 365 4.19 20.16 5.15
N ARG A 366 4.88 19.63 6.16
CA ARG A 366 5.90 20.34 6.95
C ARG A 366 7.27 19.72 6.75
N LYS A 367 8.32 20.53 6.96
CA LYS A 367 9.72 20.10 6.92
C LYS A 367 10.32 20.04 8.31
N ASN A 368 11.03 18.94 8.57
CA ASN A 368 11.92 18.81 9.71
C ASN A 368 13.24 19.54 9.45
N PRO A 369 14.02 19.86 10.51
CA PRO A 369 15.33 20.50 10.39
C PRO A 369 16.37 19.69 9.60
N ASP A 370 16.18 18.38 9.48
CA ASP A 370 17.02 17.47 8.69
C ASP A 370 16.64 17.41 7.19
N GLY A 371 15.59 18.14 6.80
CA GLY A 371 15.09 18.20 5.43
C GLY A 371 14.04 17.14 5.08
N SER A 372 13.71 16.22 5.99
CA SER A 372 12.61 15.27 5.79
C SER A 372 11.25 15.98 5.84
N GLU A 373 10.31 15.55 4.99
CA GLU A 373 8.94 16.08 4.94
C GLU A 373 7.97 15.12 5.64
N TYR A 374 6.98 15.67 6.36
CA TYR A 374 5.90 14.91 6.97
C TYR A 374 4.57 15.66 6.80
N GLY A 375 3.47 14.92 6.73
CA GLY A 375 2.13 15.48 6.55
C GLY A 375 1.40 15.62 7.88
N VAL A 376 0.70 16.73 8.07
CA VAL A 376 -0.17 16.94 9.23
C VAL A 376 -1.60 17.24 8.80
N CYS A 377 -2.54 16.82 9.64
CA CYS A 377 -3.96 17.12 9.52
C CYS A 377 -4.37 18.18 10.53
N ILE A 378 -4.95 19.28 10.05
CA ILE A 378 -5.34 20.45 10.83
C ILE A 378 -6.87 20.51 10.91
N PHE A 379 -7.37 20.37 12.13
CA PHE A 379 -8.79 20.31 12.44
C PHE A 379 -9.37 21.73 12.55
N ALA A 380 -10.69 21.87 12.39
CA ALA A 380 -11.37 23.17 12.45
C ALA A 380 -11.22 23.88 13.82
N ASN A 381 -10.97 23.11 14.88
CA ASN A 381 -10.69 23.62 16.23
C ASN A 381 -9.21 24.05 16.45
N GLY A 382 -8.36 23.91 15.42
CA GLY A 382 -6.93 24.24 15.46
C GLY A 382 -6.01 23.13 15.94
N THR A 383 -6.55 21.95 16.29
CA THR A 383 -5.73 20.78 16.64
C THR A 383 -4.93 20.32 15.42
N VAL A 384 -3.67 19.92 15.63
CA VAL A 384 -2.77 19.42 14.58
C VAL A 384 -2.30 18.03 14.97
N VAL A 385 -2.55 17.05 14.10
CA VAL A 385 -2.16 15.64 14.29
C VAL A 385 -1.31 15.19 13.10
N ASP A 386 -0.34 14.31 13.30
CA ASP A 386 0.35 13.65 12.18
C ASP A 386 -0.67 12.92 11.31
N ALA A 387 -0.61 13.13 9.99
CA ALA A 387 -1.64 12.64 9.08
C ALA A 387 -1.70 11.10 9.06
N TRP A 388 -0.56 10.42 9.20
CA TRP A 388 -0.51 8.97 9.23
C TRP A 388 -0.96 8.40 10.58
N ASP A 389 -0.68 9.10 11.68
CA ASP A 389 -1.24 8.73 12.99
C ASP A 389 -2.75 8.91 13.04
N TYR A 390 -3.28 9.99 12.46
CA TYR A 390 -4.72 10.18 12.32
C TYR A 390 -5.32 9.09 11.44
N TYR A 391 -4.73 8.82 10.28
CA TYR A 391 -5.14 7.75 9.37
C TYR A 391 -5.20 6.40 10.08
N ARG A 392 -4.13 5.94 10.73
CA ARG A 392 -4.10 4.64 11.43
C ARG A 392 -5.04 4.52 12.64
N GLN A 393 -5.45 5.64 13.24
CA GLN A 393 -6.42 5.63 14.35
C GLN A 393 -7.87 5.57 13.85
N THR A 394 -8.09 5.91 12.58
CA THR A 394 -9.43 6.10 12.00
C THR A 394 -9.71 5.22 10.79
N HIS A 395 -8.76 4.33 10.45
CA HIS A 395 -8.72 3.39 9.34
C HIS A 395 -8.09 2.10 9.84
#